data_AF-A0A8B3RXZ0-F1
#
_entry.id   AF-A0A8B3RXZ0-F1
#
_cell.length_a   1.000
_cell.length_b   1.000
_cell.length_c   1.000
_cell.angle_alpha   90.00
_cell.angle_beta   90.00
_cell.angle_gamma   90.00
#
_symmetry.space_group_name_H-M   'P 1'
#
loop_
_entity.id
_entity.type
_entity.pdbx_description
1 polymer ?
#
loop_
_entity_poly.entity_id
_entity_poly.type
_entity_poly.pdbx_seq_one_letter_code
_entity_poly.pdbx_strand_id
1 'polypeptide(L)'
;MVSILYVLIVLVCFVAPITLTLYNVYFLFKRSHESRFESAIERWTWSLGIILSLVFVRFMYMFKGDWQEVLINGATHNPIASEEQPVILWLIVIGLTGYFLLKFSKEKRLPPLVMVFAIAGTYIGIFVAAIWIVQLSNHILVVIFLGLPAFNFILLALRTIKEQIVAWQGDHTRVEKTGILAKVLMNSLNWWWLAFIFMLPILGIFLAVLILFGQRPDAMVRAWTETSDWALSQKISPPNVQVDEHYLCTVAACGHRNFVKPQRMGIRHNHQVVVNRQLCVANAFEQILEEKVPKTHRFMRKNYDTYGFPIAKKIHSPYVADLVYLMMKPAEYFFLLVLYLVDIKPENRIALQYITKPKNF
;
A
#
# COMPACT_ATOMS: atom_id res chain seq x y z
N MET A 1 -10.13 13.49 29.53
CA MET A 1 -9.34 12.29 29.17
C MET A 1 -9.22 12.10 27.65
N VAL A 2 -10.33 12.09 26.90
CA VAL A 2 -10.33 11.94 25.42
C VAL A 2 -9.51 13.01 24.70
N SER A 3 -9.57 14.27 25.13
CA SER A 3 -8.80 15.37 24.51
C SER A 3 -7.28 15.24 24.71
N ILE A 4 -6.84 14.70 25.85
CA ILE A 4 -5.40 14.49 26.14
C ILE A 4 -4.85 13.36 25.27
N LEU A 5 -5.63 12.27 25.12
CA LEU A 5 -5.26 11.15 24.26
C LEU A 5 -5.14 11.59 22.79
N TYR A 6 -6.06 12.43 22.30
CA TYR A 6 -6.00 12.95 20.94
C TYR A 6 -4.76 13.81 20.70
N VAL A 7 -4.43 14.70 21.63
CA VAL A 7 -3.20 15.51 21.56
C VAL A 7 -1.95 14.64 21.56
N LEU A 8 -1.92 13.59 22.39
CA LEU A 8 -0.80 12.64 22.44
C LEU A 8 -0.63 11.89 21.11
N ILE A 9 -1.73 11.45 20.49
CA ILE A 9 -1.71 10.77 19.19
C ILE A 9 -1.15 11.72 18.12
N VAL A 10 -1.62 12.96 18.07
CA VAL A 10 -1.12 13.95 17.10
C VAL A 10 0.38 14.19 17.28
N LEU A 11 0.83 14.34 18.53
CA LEU A 11 2.25 14.52 18.83
C LEU A 11 3.10 13.33 18.39
N VAL A 12 2.68 12.10 18.70
CA VAL A 12 3.45 10.89 18.40
C VAL A 12 3.41 10.53 16.91
N CYS A 13 2.28 10.71 16.23
CA CYS A 13 2.12 10.30 14.84
C CYS A 13 2.63 11.34 13.84
N PHE A 14 2.62 12.63 14.17
CA PHE A 14 2.99 13.70 13.23
C PHE A 14 4.20 14.51 13.69
N VAL A 15 4.27 14.93 14.95
CA VAL A 15 5.35 15.80 15.42
C VAL A 15 6.65 15.02 15.66
N ALA A 16 6.56 13.86 16.31
CA ALA A 16 7.74 13.04 16.62
C ALA A 16 8.51 12.56 15.36
N PRO A 17 7.87 12.08 14.28
CA PRO A 17 8.60 11.66 13.08
C PRO A 17 9.30 12.83 12.38
N ILE A 18 8.64 13.98 12.30
CA ILE A 18 9.22 15.20 11.70
C ILE A 18 10.41 15.67 12.51
N THR A 19 10.28 15.73 13.84
CA THR A 19 11.39 16.16 14.72
C THR A 19 12.59 15.22 14.64
N LEU A 20 12.38 13.89 14.63
CA LEU A 20 13.46 12.91 14.41
C LEU A 20 14.13 13.12 13.05
N THR A 21 13.36 13.39 12.01
CA THR A 21 13.89 13.70 10.67
C THR A 21 14.78 14.94 10.70
N LEU A 22 14.34 16.02 11.35
CA LEU A 22 15.15 17.24 11.50
C LEU A 22 16.45 16.97 12.26
N TYR A 23 16.42 16.15 13.31
CA TYR A 23 17.64 15.73 13.99
C TYR A 23 18.57 14.91 13.08
N ASN A 24 18.05 13.97 12.30
CA ASN A 24 18.85 13.18 11.37
C ASN A 24 19.49 14.06 10.29
N VAL A 25 18.79 15.07 9.78
CA VAL A 25 19.36 16.09 8.88
C VAL A 25 20.47 16.87 9.59
N TYR A 26 20.23 17.35 10.82
CA TYR A 26 21.25 18.06 11.58
C TYR A 26 22.52 17.23 11.81
N PHE A 27 22.36 15.96 12.22
CA PHE A 27 23.50 15.10 12.47
C PHE A 27 24.25 14.66 11.21
N LEU A 28 23.59 14.61 10.05
CA LEU A 28 24.27 14.37 8.78
C LEU A 28 25.36 15.43 8.50
N PHE A 29 25.10 16.69 8.87
CA PHE A 29 26.02 17.80 8.65
C PHE A 29 26.96 18.09 9.84
N LYS A 30 26.59 17.70 11.06
CA LYS A 30 27.43 17.88 12.25
C LYS A 30 28.79 17.19 12.09
N ARG A 31 29.86 17.86 12.53
CA ARG A 31 31.22 17.28 12.53
C ARG A 31 31.34 16.25 13.65
N SER A 32 31.85 15.06 13.31
CA SER A 32 31.84 13.84 14.13
C SER A 32 32.32 14.07 15.57
N HIS A 33 31.40 14.04 16.52
CA HIS A 33 31.67 13.71 17.91
C HIS A 33 30.55 12.78 18.36
N GLU A 34 30.89 11.55 18.70
CA GLU A 34 29.90 10.60 19.20
C GLU A 34 29.27 11.16 20.48
N SER A 35 27.96 11.32 20.46
CA SER A 35 27.20 11.71 21.64
C SER A 35 26.16 10.64 21.90
N ARG A 36 25.95 10.28 23.17
CA ARG A 36 24.91 9.29 23.55
C ARG A 36 23.52 9.69 23.05
N PHE A 37 23.28 10.99 22.89
CA PHE A 37 22.05 11.56 22.36
C PHE A 37 21.81 11.18 20.89
N GLU A 38 22.86 11.19 20.08
CA GLU A 38 22.79 10.86 18.67
C GLU A 38 22.39 9.40 18.42
N SER A 39 23.05 8.46 19.11
CA SER A 39 22.69 7.04 19.01
C SER A 39 21.29 6.77 19.54
N ALA A 40 20.79 7.58 20.48
CA ALA A 40 19.41 7.50 20.95
C ALA A 40 18.42 7.95 19.86
N ILE A 41 18.70 9.06 19.16
CA ILE A 41 17.87 9.55 18.06
C ILE A 41 17.77 8.52 16.93
N GLU A 42 18.87 7.87 16.57
CA GLU A 42 18.86 6.82 15.55
C GLU A 42 18.01 5.61 15.97
N ARG A 43 18.14 5.13 17.22
CA ARG A 43 17.31 4.04 17.75
C ARG A 43 15.83 4.41 17.77
N TRP A 44 15.51 5.64 18.18
CA TRP A 44 14.14 6.15 18.16
C TRP A 44 13.60 6.29 16.73
N THR A 45 14.43 6.72 15.78
CA THR A 45 14.09 6.80 14.36
C THR A 45 13.67 5.44 13.82
N TRP A 46 14.47 4.40 14.05
CA TRP A 46 14.13 3.04 13.65
C TRP A 46 12.87 2.53 14.34
N SER A 47 12.80 2.66 15.67
CA SER A 47 11.70 2.11 16.47
C SER A 47 10.36 2.78 16.11
N LEU A 48 10.33 4.12 16.10
CA LEU A 48 9.13 4.88 15.79
C LEU A 48 8.73 4.70 14.32
N GLY A 49 9.69 4.69 13.40
CA GLY A 49 9.44 4.45 11.98
C GLY A 49 8.75 3.11 11.74
N ILE A 50 9.30 2.02 12.30
CA ILE A 50 8.72 0.67 12.18
C ILE A 50 7.32 0.61 12.81
N ILE A 51 7.16 1.13 14.03
CA ILE A 51 5.86 1.10 14.73
C ILE A 51 4.80 1.88 13.93
N LEU A 52 5.13 3.09 13.47
CA LEU A 52 4.19 3.91 12.71
C LEU A 52 3.84 3.30 11.36
N SER A 53 4.81 2.71 10.65
CA SER A 53 4.53 2.00 9.40
C SER A 53 3.62 0.79 9.64
N LEU A 54 3.88 -0.02 10.68
CA LEU A 54 3.04 -1.17 11.02
C LEU A 54 1.62 -0.77 11.44
N VAL A 55 1.49 0.27 12.27
CA VAL A 55 0.19 0.80 12.70
C VAL A 55 -0.58 1.35 11.50
N PHE A 56 0.08 2.10 10.61
CA PHE A 56 -0.54 2.64 9.41
C PHE A 56 -1.01 1.51 8.47
N VAL A 57 -0.16 0.51 8.23
CA VAL A 57 -0.50 -0.68 7.44
C VAL A 57 -1.63 -1.49 8.09
N ARG A 58 -1.68 -1.58 9.43
CA ARG A 58 -2.68 -2.43 10.12
C ARG A 58 -4.04 -1.77 10.31
N PHE A 59 -4.07 -0.47 10.61
CA PHE A 59 -5.26 0.25 11.09
C PHE A 59 -5.81 1.28 10.11
N MET A 60 -4.96 1.88 9.28
CA MET A 60 -5.38 2.92 8.31
C MET A 60 -5.60 2.32 6.91
N TYR A 61 -5.63 1.00 6.78
CA TYR A 61 -5.47 0.34 5.49
C TYR A 61 -6.63 0.59 4.53
N MET A 62 -6.27 1.33 3.49
CA MET A 62 -6.92 1.41 2.20
C MET A 62 -6.26 0.48 1.16
N PHE A 63 -5.11 -0.19 1.40
CA PHE A 63 -4.52 -1.04 0.34
C PHE A 63 -5.27 -2.37 0.22
N LYS A 64 -5.90 -2.60 -0.92
CA LYS A 64 -6.65 -3.83 -1.17
C LYS A 64 -6.37 -4.28 -2.59
N GLY A 65 -5.92 -5.51 -2.73
CA GLY A 65 -5.77 -6.16 -4.03
C GLY A 65 -4.71 -5.56 -4.95
N ASP A 66 -4.44 -6.31 -6.01
CA ASP A 66 -3.75 -5.77 -7.18
C ASP A 66 -4.72 -5.02 -8.09
N TRP A 67 -4.19 -4.26 -9.04
CA TRP A 67 -4.93 -3.35 -9.92
C TRP A 67 -6.11 -3.98 -10.69
N GLN A 68 -6.15 -5.31 -10.83
CA GLN A 68 -7.26 -6.03 -11.47
C GLN A 68 -8.51 -6.14 -10.58
N GLU A 69 -8.36 -5.94 -9.27
CA GLU A 69 -9.46 -6.07 -8.31
C GLU A 69 -10.37 -4.84 -8.34
N VAL A 70 -11.64 -5.06 -8.01
CA VAL A 70 -12.61 -3.97 -7.87
C VAL A 70 -12.62 -3.54 -6.41
N LEU A 71 -12.17 -2.32 -6.13
CA LEU A 71 -12.11 -1.81 -4.77
C LEU A 71 -13.40 -1.12 -4.35
N ILE A 72 -13.54 -0.97 -3.05
CA ILE A 72 -14.76 -0.47 -2.41
C ILE A 72 -14.42 0.72 -1.50
N ASN A 73 -15.33 1.71 -1.46
CA ASN A 73 -15.31 2.83 -0.53
C ASN A 73 -14.01 3.63 -0.50
N GLY A 74 -13.42 3.90 -1.67
CA GLY A 74 -12.21 4.72 -1.78
C GLY A 74 -10.92 4.03 -1.34
N ALA A 75 -10.94 2.71 -1.12
CA ALA A 75 -9.73 1.92 -0.99
C ALA A 75 -8.81 2.10 -2.21
N THR A 76 -7.50 2.03 -1.98
CA THR A 76 -6.43 2.16 -2.98
C THR A 76 -5.78 0.79 -3.23
N HIS A 77 -5.17 0.60 -4.39
CA HIS A 77 -4.48 -0.66 -4.68
C HIS A 77 -3.12 -0.76 -4.01
N ASN A 78 -2.52 -1.95 -4.01
CA ASN A 78 -1.16 -2.13 -3.48
C ASN A 78 -0.15 -1.21 -4.19
N PRO A 79 0.76 -0.53 -3.44
CA PRO A 79 1.80 0.34 -4.02
C PRO A 79 2.91 -0.42 -4.72
N ILE A 80 3.01 -1.74 -4.49
CA ILE A 80 3.93 -2.64 -5.16
C ILE A 80 3.13 -3.83 -5.67
N ALA A 81 3.30 -4.18 -6.94
CA ALA A 81 2.64 -5.33 -7.56
C ALA A 81 2.94 -6.61 -6.77
N SER A 82 1.89 -7.36 -6.37
CA SER A 82 2.04 -8.45 -5.42
C SER A 82 2.99 -9.56 -5.88
N GLU A 83 3.00 -9.86 -7.18
CA GLU A 83 3.91 -10.85 -7.77
C GLU A 83 5.40 -10.48 -7.61
N GLU A 84 5.71 -9.17 -7.57
CA GLU A 84 7.09 -8.65 -7.57
C GLU A 84 7.54 -8.17 -6.18
N GLN A 85 6.66 -8.18 -5.18
CA GLN A 85 7.00 -7.82 -3.80
C GLN A 85 8.23 -8.56 -3.25
N PRO A 86 8.44 -9.88 -3.51
CA PRO A 86 9.64 -10.58 -3.06
C PRO A 86 10.93 -9.98 -3.62
N VAL A 87 10.93 -9.48 -4.86
CA VAL A 87 12.10 -8.87 -5.49
C VAL A 87 12.49 -7.59 -4.75
N ILE A 88 11.51 -6.72 -4.47
CA ILE A 88 11.74 -5.49 -3.71
C ILE A 88 12.19 -5.81 -2.27
N LEU A 89 11.59 -6.82 -1.64
CA LEU A 89 12.00 -7.26 -0.30
C LEU A 89 13.47 -7.69 -0.27
N TRP A 90 13.94 -8.49 -1.23
CA TRP A 90 15.34 -8.89 -1.28
C TRP A 90 16.29 -7.71 -1.52
N LEU A 91 15.91 -6.74 -2.36
CA LEU A 91 16.70 -5.51 -2.54
C LEU A 91 16.78 -4.69 -1.24
N ILE A 92 15.69 -4.61 -0.46
CA ILE A 92 15.69 -4.00 0.87
C ILE A 92 16.63 -4.76 1.81
N VAL A 93 16.60 -6.09 1.81
CA VAL A 93 17.50 -6.92 2.62
C VAL A 93 18.97 -6.67 2.27
N ILE A 94 19.30 -6.60 0.98
CA ILE A 94 20.66 -6.26 0.51
C ILE A 94 21.06 -4.86 1.03
N GLY A 95 20.16 -3.89 0.91
CA GLY A 95 20.36 -2.51 1.39
C GLY A 95 20.61 -2.42 2.90
N LEU A 96 19.76 -3.07 3.69
CA LEU A 96 19.87 -3.12 5.14
C LEU A 96 21.11 -3.88 5.59
N THR A 97 21.45 -4.98 4.91
CA THR A 97 22.66 -5.75 5.21
C THR A 97 23.90 -4.89 5.00
N GLY A 98 23.98 -4.17 3.88
CA GLY A 98 25.05 -3.21 3.64
C GLY A 98 25.14 -2.13 4.73
N TYR A 99 24.01 -1.52 5.09
CA TYR A 99 23.95 -0.50 6.13
C TYR A 99 24.40 -1.02 7.50
N PHE A 100 23.89 -2.18 7.93
CA PHE A 100 24.24 -2.76 9.22
C PHE A 100 25.70 -3.25 9.26
N LEU A 101 26.22 -3.79 8.15
CA LEU A 101 27.65 -4.11 8.05
C LEU A 101 28.52 -2.87 8.28
N LEU A 102 28.18 -1.73 7.66
CA LEU A 102 28.87 -0.46 7.88
C LEU A 102 28.66 0.08 9.31
N LYS A 103 27.49 -0.15 9.90
CA LYS A 103 27.21 0.33 11.26
C LYS A 103 28.05 -0.42 12.29
N PHE A 104 28.07 -1.75 12.21
CA PHE A 104 28.78 -2.61 13.15
C PHE A 104 30.28 -2.74 12.87
N SER A 105 30.74 -2.33 11.68
CA SER A 105 32.18 -2.31 11.36
C SER A 105 32.97 -1.26 12.14
N LYS A 106 32.28 -0.26 12.71
CA LYS A 106 32.91 0.83 13.47
C LYS A 106 33.78 0.31 14.62
N GLU A 107 33.43 -0.83 15.22
CA GLU A 107 34.16 -1.44 16.34
C GLU A 107 35.20 -2.47 15.89
N LYS A 108 34.98 -3.19 14.78
CA LYS A 108 35.78 -4.36 14.38
C LYS A 108 36.66 -4.18 13.13
N ARG A 109 36.66 -2.98 12.52
CA ARG A 109 37.42 -2.58 11.30
C ARG A 109 37.38 -3.66 10.20
N LEU A 110 36.43 -3.52 9.26
CA LEU A 110 36.32 -4.44 8.12
C LEU A 110 37.36 -4.14 7.02
N PRO A 111 37.74 -5.15 6.20
CA PRO A 111 38.61 -4.94 5.05
C PRO A 111 38.03 -3.94 4.04
N PRO A 112 38.87 -3.15 3.34
CA PRO A 112 38.42 -2.11 2.40
C PRO A 112 37.47 -2.61 1.30
N LEU A 113 37.73 -3.81 0.77
CA LEU A 113 36.86 -4.39 -0.26
C LEU A 113 35.46 -4.68 0.30
N VAL A 114 35.37 -5.20 1.52
CA VAL A 114 34.09 -5.44 2.22
C VAL A 114 33.37 -4.13 2.47
N MET A 115 34.11 -3.06 2.82
CA MET A 115 33.54 -1.72 2.99
C MET A 115 32.93 -1.20 1.68
N VAL A 116 33.62 -1.34 0.54
CA VAL A 116 33.10 -0.95 -0.77
C VAL A 116 31.83 -1.73 -1.13
N PHE A 117 31.81 -3.05 -0.93
CA PHE A 117 30.62 -3.87 -1.15
C PHE A 117 29.46 -3.51 -0.21
N ALA A 118 29.74 -3.18 1.04
CA ALA A 118 28.73 -2.77 2.00
C ALA A 118 28.13 -1.39 1.65
N ILE A 119 28.95 -0.44 1.19
CA ILE A 119 28.47 0.85 0.65
C ILE A 119 27.64 0.61 -0.63
N ALA A 120 28.09 -0.27 -1.52
CA ALA A 120 27.36 -0.62 -2.75
C ALA A 120 25.98 -1.22 -2.45
N GLY A 121 25.90 -2.16 -1.50
CA GLY A 121 24.62 -2.70 -1.02
C GLY A 121 23.74 -1.59 -0.43
N THR A 122 24.31 -0.72 0.41
CA THR A 122 23.59 0.42 0.99
C THR A 122 23.03 1.36 -0.09
N TYR A 123 23.76 1.60 -1.18
CA TYR A 123 23.27 2.37 -2.33
C TYR A 123 22.05 1.75 -2.98
N ILE A 124 22.00 0.42 -3.15
CA ILE A 124 20.79 -0.27 -3.63
C ILE A 124 19.61 0.05 -2.71
N GLY A 125 19.81 -0.02 -1.40
CA GLY A 125 18.79 0.35 -0.42
C GLY A 125 18.33 1.81 -0.56
N ILE A 126 19.27 2.75 -0.75
CA ILE A 126 18.95 4.17 -0.97
C ILE A 126 18.12 4.36 -2.25
N PHE A 127 18.48 3.69 -3.35
CA PHE A 127 17.71 3.76 -4.60
C PHE A 127 16.29 3.22 -4.42
N VAL A 128 16.12 2.06 -3.77
CA VAL A 128 14.79 1.50 -3.48
C VAL A 128 13.98 2.44 -2.59
N ALA A 129 14.59 3.01 -1.55
CA ALA A 129 13.94 3.98 -0.67
C ALA A 129 13.51 5.25 -1.42
N ALA A 130 14.33 5.74 -2.35
CA ALA A 130 14.00 6.91 -3.16
C ALA A 130 12.81 6.62 -4.11
N ILE A 131 12.82 5.47 -4.80
CA ILE A 131 11.71 5.05 -5.65
C ILE A 131 10.43 4.86 -4.82
N TRP A 132 10.53 4.26 -3.63
CA TRP A 132 9.41 4.12 -2.70
C TRP A 132 8.80 5.48 -2.33
N ILE A 133 9.61 6.48 -1.99
CA ILE A 133 9.12 7.83 -1.68
C ILE A 133 8.41 8.44 -2.89
N VAL A 134 8.97 8.29 -4.09
CA VAL A 134 8.35 8.79 -5.32
C VAL A 134 7.01 8.09 -5.57
N GLN A 135 6.95 6.76 -5.44
CA GLN A 135 5.75 5.96 -5.66
C GLN A 135 4.58 6.46 -4.79
N LEU A 136 4.86 6.80 -3.53
CA LEU A 136 3.86 7.24 -2.56
C LEU A 136 3.48 8.72 -2.68
N SER A 137 4.15 9.51 -3.53
CA SER A 137 4.14 10.98 -3.49
C SER A 137 2.75 11.62 -3.67
N ASN A 138 1.81 10.92 -4.32
CA ASN A 138 0.44 11.38 -4.53
C ASN A 138 -0.42 11.42 -3.24
N HIS A 139 0.00 10.75 -2.17
CA HIS A 139 -0.81 10.56 -0.96
C HIS A 139 -0.07 11.05 0.29
N ILE A 140 -0.27 12.31 0.67
CA ILE A 140 0.50 12.97 1.76
C ILE A 140 0.52 12.19 3.08
N LEU A 141 -0.61 11.62 3.50
CA LEU A 141 -0.65 10.82 4.73
C LEU A 141 0.21 9.56 4.59
N VAL A 142 0.14 8.87 3.45
CA VAL A 142 0.97 7.69 3.17
C VAL A 142 2.46 8.06 3.14
N VAL A 143 2.81 9.21 2.57
CA VAL A 143 4.18 9.74 2.59
C VAL A 143 4.66 9.97 4.03
N ILE A 144 3.84 10.53 4.91
CA ILE A 144 4.24 10.77 6.32
C ILE A 144 4.54 9.45 7.05
N PHE A 145 3.69 8.42 6.88
CA PHE A 145 3.82 7.18 7.65
C PHE A 145 4.75 6.13 7.02
N LEU A 146 4.92 6.13 5.70
CA LEU A 146 5.71 5.13 4.96
C LEU A 146 6.86 5.74 4.17
N GLY A 147 6.71 6.96 3.65
CA GLY A 147 7.78 7.67 2.94
C GLY A 147 8.82 8.30 3.87
N LEU A 148 8.39 8.91 4.98
CA LEU A 148 9.29 9.57 5.93
C LEU A 148 10.24 8.59 6.64
N PRO A 149 9.83 7.37 7.04
CA PRO A 149 10.78 6.35 7.50
C PRO A 149 11.83 5.98 6.45
N ALA A 150 11.42 5.83 5.18
CA ALA A 150 12.35 5.56 4.09
C ALA A 150 13.32 6.73 3.84
N PHE A 151 12.85 7.97 3.96
CA PHE A 151 13.69 9.15 3.88
C PHE A 151 14.71 9.21 5.02
N ASN A 152 14.29 8.88 6.24
CA ASN A 152 15.20 8.78 7.38
C ASN A 152 16.26 7.69 7.20
N PHE A 153 15.90 6.55 6.61
CA PHE A 153 16.88 5.54 6.24
C PHE A 153 17.95 6.11 5.29
N ILE A 154 17.57 6.89 4.27
CA ILE A 154 18.53 7.56 3.37
C ILE A 154 19.47 8.48 4.17
N LEU A 155 18.94 9.29 5.08
CA LEU A 155 19.76 10.18 5.92
C LEU A 155 20.76 9.40 6.78
N LEU A 156 20.30 8.35 7.45
CA LEU A 156 21.13 7.49 8.30
C LEU A 156 22.20 6.75 7.47
N ALA A 157 21.84 6.27 6.29
CA ALA A 157 22.75 5.59 5.37
C ALA A 157 23.86 6.53 4.88
N LEU A 158 23.50 7.72 4.36
CA LEU A 158 24.47 8.73 3.90
C LEU A 158 25.43 9.16 5.01
N ARG A 159 24.88 9.37 6.21
CA ARG A 159 25.65 9.69 7.40
C ARG A 159 26.63 8.57 7.75
N THR A 160 26.17 7.32 7.81
CA THR A 160 27.03 6.16 8.15
C THR A 160 28.15 6.00 7.14
N ILE A 161 27.86 6.17 5.84
CA ILE A 161 28.87 6.14 4.77
C ILE A 161 29.91 7.25 4.99
N LYS A 162 29.47 8.49 5.26
CA LYS A 162 30.35 9.62 5.54
C LYS A 162 31.26 9.34 6.75
N GLU A 163 30.70 8.84 7.85
CA GLU A 163 31.47 8.51 9.06
C GLU A 163 32.54 7.44 8.77
N GLN A 164 32.20 6.40 8.01
CA GLN A 164 33.13 5.33 7.65
C GLN A 164 34.27 5.82 6.75
N ILE A 165 33.97 6.67 5.75
CA ILE A 165 34.99 7.26 4.88
C ILE A 165 35.98 8.10 5.69
N VAL A 166 35.47 8.96 6.59
CA VAL A 166 36.28 9.86 7.43
C VAL A 166 37.10 9.07 8.45
N ALA A 167 36.52 8.05 9.09
CA ALA A 167 37.21 7.22 10.07
C ALA A 167 38.43 6.51 9.45
N TRP A 168 38.30 6.04 8.21
CA TRP A 168 39.39 5.36 7.50
C TRP A 168 40.52 6.30 7.05
N GLN A 169 40.23 7.58 6.77
CA GLN A 169 41.28 8.54 6.41
C GLN A 169 42.29 8.79 7.53
N GLY A 170 41.89 8.64 8.80
CA GLY A 170 42.78 8.82 9.94
C GLY A 170 43.84 7.73 10.10
N ASP A 171 43.66 6.58 9.42
CA ASP A 171 44.47 5.38 9.63
C ASP A 171 45.62 5.31 8.61
N HIS A 172 46.71 6.01 8.91
CA HIS A 172 47.91 6.04 8.05
C HIS A 172 48.82 4.82 8.31
N THR A 173 48.30 3.59 8.16
CA THR A 173 49.20 2.43 8.02
C THR A 173 49.87 2.48 6.66
N ARG A 174 51.17 2.78 6.64
CA ARG A 174 52.01 2.81 5.43
C ARG A 174 51.94 1.45 4.73
N VAL A 175 51.19 1.39 3.63
CA VAL A 175 51.19 0.22 2.74
C VAL A 175 52.40 0.34 1.82
N GLU A 176 53.52 -0.21 2.26
CA GLU A 176 54.71 -0.33 1.43
C GLU A 176 54.51 -1.42 0.36
N LYS A 177 54.46 -0.98 -0.91
CA LYS A 177 54.34 -1.77 -2.15
C LYS A 177 53.02 -2.51 -2.34
N THR A 178 52.04 -1.79 -2.90
CA THR A 178 50.85 -2.38 -3.51
C THR A 178 50.59 -1.85 -4.92
N GLY A 179 49.98 -2.68 -5.76
CA GLY A 179 49.58 -2.32 -7.13
C GLY A 179 48.56 -1.18 -7.18
N ILE A 180 48.35 -0.60 -8.37
CA ILE A 180 47.51 0.60 -8.56
C ILE A 180 46.09 0.39 -8.01
N LEU A 181 45.46 -0.76 -8.25
CA LEU A 181 44.12 -1.08 -7.73
C LEU A 181 44.05 -1.06 -6.21
N ALA A 182 45.06 -1.61 -5.54
CA ALA A 182 45.11 -1.65 -4.09
C ALA A 182 45.30 -0.23 -3.52
N LYS A 183 46.11 0.63 -4.16
CA LYS A 183 46.21 2.04 -3.77
C LYS A 183 44.88 2.78 -3.91
N VAL A 184 44.16 2.54 -5.01
CA VAL A 184 42.83 3.12 -5.24
C VAL A 184 41.84 2.67 -4.17
N LEU A 185 41.82 1.37 -3.86
CA LEU A 185 40.93 0.79 -2.85
C LEU A 185 41.27 1.22 -1.41
N MET A 186 42.55 1.39 -1.08
CA MET A 186 42.99 1.81 0.25
C MET A 186 42.65 3.27 0.56
N ASN A 187 42.48 4.11 -0.47
CA ASN A 187 42.02 5.48 -0.28
C ASN A 187 40.48 5.51 -0.12
N SER A 188 40.00 5.76 1.10
CA SER A 188 38.56 5.77 1.38
C SER A 188 37.77 6.86 0.64
N LEU A 189 38.43 7.93 0.17
CA LEU A 189 37.80 8.91 -0.71
C LEU A 189 37.38 8.32 -2.05
N ASN A 190 37.87 7.14 -2.41
CA ASN A 190 37.43 6.48 -3.64
C ASN A 190 36.20 5.59 -3.41
N TRP A 191 35.85 5.28 -2.16
CA TRP A 191 34.81 4.30 -1.87
C TRP A 191 33.43 4.72 -2.36
N TRP A 192 33.10 6.01 -2.41
CA TRP A 192 31.80 6.46 -2.91
C TRP A 192 31.60 6.14 -4.39
N TRP A 193 32.59 6.41 -5.26
CA TRP A 193 32.46 6.10 -6.69
C TRP A 193 32.73 4.61 -6.98
N LEU A 194 33.64 3.98 -6.24
CA LEU A 194 33.87 2.53 -6.35
C LEU A 194 32.59 1.76 -6.00
N ALA A 195 31.93 2.12 -4.91
CA ALA A 195 30.67 1.47 -4.51
C ALA A 195 29.58 1.63 -5.58
N PHE A 196 29.53 2.79 -6.25
CA PHE A 196 28.60 2.99 -7.37
C PHE A 196 28.89 2.02 -8.53
N ILE A 197 30.16 1.79 -8.87
CA ILE A 197 30.56 0.81 -9.89
C ILE A 197 30.25 -0.62 -9.43
N PHE A 198 30.61 -0.98 -8.19
CA PHE A 198 30.40 -2.32 -7.63
C PHE A 198 28.93 -2.64 -7.33
N MET A 199 28.04 -1.64 -7.32
CA MET A 199 26.60 -1.86 -7.27
C MET A 199 26.09 -2.62 -8.50
N LEU A 200 26.64 -2.34 -9.68
CA LEU A 200 26.23 -2.98 -10.95
C LEU A 200 26.44 -4.50 -10.96
N PRO A 201 27.61 -5.06 -10.60
CA PRO A 201 27.78 -6.51 -10.54
C PRO A 201 26.93 -7.16 -9.44
N ILE A 202 26.67 -6.49 -8.31
CA ILE A 202 25.74 -7.01 -7.29
C ILE A 202 24.34 -7.15 -7.90
N LEU A 203 23.85 -6.11 -8.58
CA LEU A 203 22.55 -6.14 -9.27
C LEU A 203 22.52 -7.17 -10.40
N GLY A 204 23.61 -7.31 -11.16
CA GLY A 204 23.73 -8.31 -12.22
C GLY A 204 23.64 -9.74 -11.70
N ILE A 205 24.35 -10.06 -10.61
CA ILE A 205 24.27 -11.36 -9.94
C ILE A 205 22.86 -11.57 -9.37
N PHE A 206 22.29 -10.55 -8.73
CA PHE A 206 20.93 -10.62 -8.19
C PHE A 206 19.90 -10.92 -9.28
N LEU A 207 19.95 -10.21 -10.42
CA LEU A 207 19.08 -10.45 -11.57
C LEU A 207 19.28 -11.85 -12.16
N ALA A 208 20.52 -12.31 -12.28
CA ALA A 208 20.81 -13.66 -12.76
C ALA A 208 20.19 -14.74 -11.85
N VAL A 209 20.30 -14.57 -10.52
CA VAL A 209 19.67 -15.45 -9.54
C VAL A 209 18.15 -15.42 -9.69
N LEU A 210 17.53 -14.24 -9.80
CA LEU A 210 16.08 -14.12 -10.01
C LEU A 210 15.63 -14.87 -11.28
N ILE A 211 16.33 -14.68 -12.40
CA ILE A 211 16.03 -15.35 -13.67
C ILE A 211 16.15 -16.88 -13.53
N LEU A 212 17.14 -17.38 -12.78
CA LEU A 212 17.27 -18.82 -12.49
C LEU A 212 16.08 -19.37 -11.68
N PHE A 213 15.45 -18.55 -10.83
CA PHE A 213 14.22 -18.89 -10.12
C PHE A 213 12.94 -18.63 -10.94
N GLY A 214 13.07 -18.32 -12.24
CA GLY A 214 11.93 -18.09 -13.14
C GLY A 214 11.31 -16.70 -13.06
N GLN A 215 11.93 -15.76 -12.34
CA GLN A 215 11.49 -14.37 -12.35
C GLN A 215 11.89 -13.68 -13.65
N ARG A 216 11.07 -12.74 -14.13
CA ARG A 216 11.37 -12.05 -15.39
C ARG A 216 12.38 -10.91 -15.16
N PRO A 217 13.22 -10.57 -16.15
CA PRO A 217 14.32 -9.61 -15.97
C PRO A 217 13.87 -8.18 -15.65
N ASP A 218 12.64 -7.82 -16.03
CA ASP A 218 12.00 -6.52 -15.82
C ASP A 218 11.16 -6.45 -14.53
N ALA A 219 11.22 -7.47 -13.67
CA ALA A 219 10.53 -7.57 -12.38
C ALA A 219 10.66 -6.30 -11.51
N MET A 220 11.87 -5.73 -11.43
CA MET A 220 12.12 -4.52 -10.64
C MET A 220 11.32 -3.32 -11.14
N VAL A 221 11.10 -3.19 -12.45
CA VAL A 221 10.32 -2.09 -13.03
C VAL A 221 8.84 -2.36 -12.84
N ARG A 222 8.39 -3.58 -13.14
CA ARG A 222 6.99 -4.00 -12.99
C ARG A 222 6.46 -3.86 -11.57
N ALA A 223 7.32 -4.09 -10.58
CA ALA A 223 6.99 -3.90 -9.17
C ALA A 223 6.33 -2.53 -8.89
N TRP A 224 6.74 -1.49 -9.62
CA TRP A 224 6.27 -0.11 -9.45
C TRP A 224 5.24 0.32 -10.49
N THR A 225 5.29 -0.26 -11.70
CA THR A 225 4.47 0.16 -12.83
C THR A 225 3.20 -0.69 -13.01
N GLU A 226 3.21 -1.96 -12.61
CA GLU A 226 2.03 -2.84 -12.63
C GLU A 226 1.12 -2.64 -11.42
N THR A 227 0.91 -1.39 -11.07
CA THR A 227 0.02 -0.93 -10.02
C THR A 227 -0.91 0.15 -10.58
N SER A 228 -1.90 0.54 -9.79
CA SER A 228 -2.82 1.67 -10.02
C SER A 228 -2.84 2.59 -8.79
N ASP A 229 -3.24 3.86 -8.95
CA ASP A 229 -3.38 4.89 -7.90
C ASP A 229 -2.09 5.56 -7.38
N TRP A 230 -0.91 5.15 -7.86
CA TRP A 230 0.40 5.62 -7.39
C TRP A 230 1.16 6.42 -8.45
N ALA A 231 2.21 7.13 -8.05
CA ALA A 231 2.90 8.07 -8.93
C ALA A 231 3.56 7.41 -10.16
N LEU A 232 4.09 6.19 -10.02
CA LEU A 232 4.71 5.44 -11.12
C LEU A 232 3.77 4.41 -11.76
N SER A 233 2.50 4.36 -11.32
CA SER A 233 1.52 3.40 -11.81
C SER A 233 1.23 3.60 -13.30
N GLN A 234 1.16 2.50 -14.05
CA GLN A 234 0.84 2.51 -15.48
C GLN A 234 -0.44 1.74 -15.81
N LYS A 235 -1.04 1.02 -14.86
CA LYS A 235 -2.28 0.28 -15.07
C LYS A 235 -3.49 1.13 -14.69
N ILE A 236 -4.59 0.89 -15.39
CA ILE A 236 -5.89 1.48 -15.10
C ILE A 236 -6.72 0.41 -14.41
N SER A 237 -7.05 0.65 -13.15
CA SER A 237 -7.91 -0.24 -12.37
C SER A 237 -9.40 -0.02 -12.67
N PRO A 238 -10.26 -1.03 -12.41
CA PRO A 238 -11.70 -0.82 -12.40
C PRO A 238 -12.11 0.33 -11.45
N PRO A 239 -13.20 1.05 -11.75
CA PRO A 239 -13.66 2.14 -10.90
C PRO A 239 -14.04 1.61 -9.51
N ASN A 240 -13.68 2.38 -8.48
CA ASN A 240 -14.01 2.04 -7.10
C ASN A 240 -15.54 2.08 -6.91
N VAL A 241 -16.09 0.99 -6.39
CA VAL A 241 -17.52 0.84 -6.16
C VAL A 241 -17.85 1.45 -4.80
N GLN A 242 -18.69 2.47 -4.80
CA GLN A 242 -19.26 2.94 -3.56
C GLN A 242 -20.29 1.92 -3.08
N VAL A 243 -20.01 1.28 -1.95
CA VAL A 243 -21.02 0.48 -1.27
C VAL A 243 -21.96 1.45 -0.58
N ASP A 244 -23.03 1.74 -1.32
CA ASP A 244 -24.17 2.50 -0.83
C ASP A 244 -24.82 1.78 0.36
N GLU A 245 -25.60 2.49 1.16
CA GLU A 245 -26.20 1.97 2.40
C GLU A 245 -27.13 0.74 2.15
N HIS A 246 -27.40 0.35 0.91
CA HIS A 246 -28.23 -0.81 0.61
C HIS A 246 -27.43 -2.13 0.64
N TYR A 247 -27.73 -3.00 1.61
CA TYR A 247 -27.01 -4.27 1.83
C TYR A 247 -26.95 -5.17 0.59
N LEU A 248 -27.96 -5.17 -0.29
CA LEU A 248 -27.94 -5.97 -1.51
C LEU A 248 -26.91 -5.46 -2.53
N CYS A 249 -26.64 -4.15 -2.56
CA CYS A 249 -25.52 -3.60 -3.32
C CYS A 249 -24.18 -4.02 -2.72
N THR A 250 -24.08 -4.05 -1.38
CA THR A 250 -22.90 -4.58 -0.66
C THR A 250 -22.66 -6.04 -1.00
N VAL A 251 -23.70 -6.86 -1.03
CA VAL A 251 -23.62 -8.29 -1.36
C VAL A 251 -23.19 -8.50 -2.81
N ALA A 252 -23.76 -7.73 -3.75
CA ALA A 252 -23.40 -7.80 -5.16
C ALA A 252 -21.94 -7.38 -5.42
N ALA A 253 -21.40 -6.44 -4.65
CA ALA A 253 -20.04 -5.95 -4.77
C ALA A 253 -19.00 -6.82 -4.03
N CYS A 254 -19.31 -7.31 -2.82
CA CYS A 254 -18.36 -8.01 -1.94
C CYS A 254 -18.34 -9.54 -2.09
N GLY A 255 -19.42 -10.15 -2.58
CA GLY A 255 -19.52 -11.61 -2.65
C GLY A 255 -18.64 -12.24 -3.73
N HIS A 256 -18.40 -13.55 -3.65
CA HIS A 256 -17.59 -14.24 -4.65
C HIS A 256 -18.28 -14.18 -6.01
N ARG A 257 -17.56 -13.74 -7.06
CA ARG A 257 -18.12 -13.49 -8.40
C ARG A 257 -18.89 -14.70 -8.97
N ASN A 258 -18.39 -15.92 -8.75
CA ASN A 258 -19.02 -17.16 -9.21
C ASN A 258 -20.35 -17.46 -8.48
N PHE A 259 -20.53 -16.92 -7.28
CA PHE A 259 -21.68 -17.17 -6.41
C PHE A 259 -22.74 -16.07 -6.52
N VAL A 260 -22.36 -14.81 -6.33
CA VAL A 260 -23.30 -13.67 -6.34
C VAL A 260 -23.61 -13.13 -7.73
N LYS A 261 -22.88 -13.58 -8.75
CA LYS A 261 -23.12 -13.37 -10.19
C LYS A 261 -23.43 -11.89 -10.52
N PRO A 262 -22.48 -10.96 -10.30
CA PRO A 262 -22.65 -9.58 -10.72
C PRO A 262 -22.86 -9.53 -12.24
N GLN A 263 -23.85 -8.74 -12.70
CA GLN A 263 -24.26 -8.71 -14.10
C GLN A 263 -23.72 -7.47 -14.83
N ARG A 264 -23.88 -6.29 -14.24
CA ARG A 264 -23.50 -5.00 -14.87
C ARG A 264 -23.31 -3.90 -13.84
N MET A 265 -22.77 -2.77 -14.28
CA MET A 265 -22.80 -1.52 -13.51
C MET A 265 -24.15 -0.82 -13.72
N GLY A 266 -24.70 -0.25 -12.65
CA GLY A 266 -25.88 0.59 -12.67
C GLY A 266 -25.63 1.92 -11.97
N ILE A 267 -26.58 2.86 -12.05
CA ILE A 267 -26.50 4.15 -11.36
C ILE A 267 -27.60 4.23 -10.29
N ARG A 268 -27.19 4.59 -9.07
CA ARG A 268 -28.08 4.87 -7.94
C ARG A 268 -27.59 6.17 -7.27
N HIS A 269 -28.50 7.09 -6.91
CA HIS A 269 -28.15 8.38 -6.29
C HIS A 269 -26.90 9.07 -6.87
N ASN A 270 -26.77 9.09 -8.20
CA ASN A 270 -25.68 9.70 -8.95
C ASN A 270 -24.27 9.07 -8.76
N HIS A 271 -24.17 7.86 -8.22
CA HIS A 271 -22.93 7.07 -8.17
C HIS A 271 -23.12 5.68 -8.80
N GLN A 272 -22.00 5.04 -9.15
CA GLN A 272 -21.99 3.72 -9.77
C GLN A 272 -22.13 2.61 -8.72
N VAL A 273 -23.01 1.64 -8.98
CA VAL A 273 -23.23 0.47 -8.12
C VAL A 273 -23.09 -0.82 -8.94
N VAL A 274 -22.57 -1.88 -8.32
CA VAL A 274 -22.54 -3.23 -8.91
C VAL A 274 -23.93 -3.83 -8.81
N VAL A 275 -24.48 -4.25 -9.94
CA VAL A 275 -25.84 -4.76 -10.04
C VAL A 275 -25.81 -6.25 -10.35
N ASN A 276 -26.51 -7.03 -9.52
CA ASN A 276 -26.84 -8.42 -9.79
C ASN A 276 -28.37 -8.59 -9.90
N ARG A 277 -28.81 -9.77 -10.35
CA ARG A 277 -30.25 -10.04 -10.55
C ARG A 277 -31.05 -9.92 -9.25
N GLN A 278 -30.50 -10.37 -8.12
CA GLN A 278 -31.18 -10.33 -6.83
C GLN A 278 -31.50 -8.88 -6.40
N LEU A 279 -30.56 -7.95 -6.60
CA LEU A 279 -30.78 -6.53 -6.38
C LEU A 279 -31.90 -5.98 -7.29
N CYS A 280 -31.86 -6.27 -8.59
CA CYS A 280 -32.90 -5.82 -9.53
C CYS A 280 -34.30 -6.33 -9.15
N VAL A 281 -34.41 -7.59 -8.74
CA VAL A 281 -35.68 -8.21 -8.32
C VAL A 281 -36.23 -7.52 -7.08
N ALA A 282 -35.40 -7.33 -6.06
CA ALA A 282 -35.82 -6.67 -4.83
C ALA A 282 -36.29 -5.23 -5.09
N ASN A 283 -35.55 -4.49 -5.91
CA ASN A 283 -35.86 -3.10 -6.22
C ASN A 283 -37.11 -2.97 -7.12
N ALA A 284 -37.32 -3.90 -8.07
CA ALA A 284 -38.54 -3.96 -8.86
C ALA A 284 -39.77 -4.29 -8.00
N PHE A 285 -39.63 -5.18 -7.02
CA PHE A 285 -40.71 -5.49 -6.07
C PHE A 285 -41.03 -4.29 -5.18
N GLU A 286 -40.00 -3.59 -4.68
CA GLU A 286 -40.18 -2.35 -3.91
C GLU A 286 -40.98 -1.32 -4.72
N GLN A 287 -40.66 -1.16 -6.01
CA GLN A 287 -41.38 -0.24 -6.90
C GLN A 287 -42.87 -0.61 -7.04
N ILE A 288 -43.22 -1.90 -7.14
CA ILE A 288 -44.62 -2.34 -7.18
C ILE A 288 -45.33 -2.05 -5.84
N LEU A 289 -44.65 -2.26 -4.72
CA LEU A 289 -45.21 -1.92 -3.41
C LEU A 289 -45.47 -0.42 -3.27
N GLU A 290 -44.57 0.42 -3.78
CA GLU A 290 -44.74 1.87 -3.81
C GLU A 290 -45.94 2.28 -4.67
N GLU A 291 -46.06 1.71 -5.87
CA GLU A 291 -47.13 2.00 -6.83
C GLU A 291 -48.51 1.53 -6.32
N LYS A 292 -48.61 0.31 -5.77
CA LYS A 292 -49.90 -0.33 -5.45
C LYS A 292 -50.31 -0.21 -3.98
N VAL A 293 -49.36 -0.15 -3.05
CA VAL A 293 -49.64 -0.17 -1.60
C VAL A 293 -48.72 0.79 -0.81
N PRO A 294 -48.79 2.11 -1.05
CA PRO A 294 -47.81 3.09 -0.57
C PRO A 294 -47.73 3.23 0.96
N LYS A 295 -48.79 2.86 1.70
CA LYS A 295 -48.77 2.83 3.17
C LYS A 295 -47.93 1.67 3.70
N THR A 296 -48.05 0.50 3.08
CA THR A 296 -47.27 -0.71 3.41
C THR A 296 -45.82 -0.55 3.00
N HIS A 297 -45.57 0.05 1.82
CA HIS A 297 -44.22 0.41 1.37
C HIS A 297 -43.49 1.28 2.40
N ARG A 298 -44.12 2.37 2.86
CA ARG A 298 -43.52 3.24 3.90
C ARG A 298 -43.19 2.52 5.20
N PHE A 299 -44.06 1.60 5.64
CA PHE A 299 -43.79 0.80 6.84
C PHE A 299 -42.63 -0.18 6.64
N MET A 300 -42.61 -0.91 5.52
CA MET A 300 -41.51 -1.82 5.18
C MET A 300 -40.19 -1.07 5.03
N ARG A 301 -40.21 0.10 4.39
CA ARG A 301 -39.03 0.97 4.23
C ARG A 301 -38.49 1.41 5.58
N LYS A 302 -39.35 1.86 6.49
CA LYS A 302 -38.93 2.26 7.85
C LYS A 302 -38.28 1.11 8.62
N ASN A 303 -38.82 -0.10 8.55
CA ASN A 303 -38.21 -1.27 9.19
C ASN A 303 -36.89 -1.66 8.52
N TYR A 304 -36.85 -1.59 7.19
CA TYR A 304 -35.64 -1.84 6.42
C TYR A 304 -34.54 -0.84 6.77
N ASP A 305 -34.85 0.45 6.87
CA ASP A 305 -33.89 1.47 7.25
C ASP A 305 -33.42 1.28 8.71
N THR A 306 -34.29 0.81 9.60
CA THR A 306 -33.94 0.59 11.01
C THR A 306 -33.05 -0.63 11.23
N TYR A 307 -33.30 -1.74 10.51
CA TYR A 307 -32.62 -3.02 10.76
C TYR A 307 -31.65 -3.45 9.64
N GLY A 308 -31.95 -3.12 8.39
CA GLY A 308 -31.13 -3.45 7.22
C GLY A 308 -29.84 -2.64 7.13
N PHE A 309 -29.87 -1.34 7.44
CA PHE A 309 -28.68 -0.48 7.41
C PHE A 309 -27.56 -0.92 8.37
N PRO A 310 -27.85 -1.25 9.65
CA PRO A 310 -26.83 -1.80 10.55
C PRO A 310 -26.24 -3.14 10.10
N ILE A 311 -26.99 -3.94 9.34
CA ILE A 311 -26.51 -5.22 8.80
C ILE A 311 -25.58 -4.97 7.62
N ALA A 312 -25.95 -4.08 6.68
CA ALA A 312 -25.09 -3.68 5.54
C ALA A 312 -23.69 -3.26 6.00
N LYS A 313 -23.62 -2.45 7.05
CA LYS A 313 -22.37 -1.95 7.64
C LYS A 313 -21.51 -3.03 8.32
N LYS A 314 -22.02 -4.24 8.54
CA LYS A 314 -21.28 -5.36 9.15
C LYS A 314 -20.76 -6.37 8.12
N ILE A 315 -21.12 -6.23 6.84
CA ILE A 315 -20.67 -7.12 5.76
C ILE A 315 -19.30 -6.65 5.29
N HIS A 316 -18.24 -7.14 5.94
CA HIS A 316 -16.85 -6.79 5.61
C HIS A 316 -16.05 -7.92 4.97
N SER A 317 -16.67 -9.10 4.79
CA SER A 317 -16.01 -10.30 4.27
C SER A 317 -16.82 -10.91 3.14
N PRO A 318 -16.17 -11.42 2.07
CA PRO A 318 -16.84 -12.14 0.98
C PRO A 318 -17.73 -13.29 1.46
N TYR A 319 -17.31 -14.01 2.52
CA TYR A 319 -18.10 -15.11 3.09
C TYR A 319 -19.41 -14.62 3.74
N VAL A 320 -19.38 -13.45 4.39
CA VAL A 320 -20.58 -12.86 4.99
C VAL A 320 -21.51 -12.36 3.90
N ALA A 321 -20.95 -11.78 2.82
CA ALA A 321 -21.72 -11.36 1.66
C ALA A 321 -22.44 -12.56 1.00
N ASP A 322 -21.73 -13.67 0.81
CA ASP A 322 -22.31 -14.90 0.26
C ASP A 322 -23.39 -15.51 1.17
N LEU A 323 -23.18 -15.49 2.49
CA LEU A 323 -24.18 -15.96 3.44
C LEU A 323 -25.47 -15.12 3.34
N VAL A 324 -25.33 -13.79 3.31
CA VAL A 324 -26.48 -12.88 3.16
C VAL A 324 -27.16 -13.08 1.81
N TYR A 325 -26.38 -13.28 0.73
CA TYR A 325 -26.92 -13.62 -0.60
C TYR A 325 -27.79 -14.87 -0.56
N LEU A 326 -27.30 -15.92 0.11
CA LEU A 326 -28.01 -17.19 0.28
C LEU A 326 -29.28 -17.03 1.13
N MET A 327 -29.20 -16.32 2.26
CA MET A 327 -30.34 -16.04 3.13
C MET A 327 -31.44 -15.24 2.43
N MET A 328 -31.07 -14.42 1.44
CA MET A 328 -32.01 -13.63 0.65
C MET A 328 -32.70 -14.40 -0.47
N LYS A 329 -32.24 -15.60 -0.83
CA LYS A 329 -32.84 -16.39 -1.94
C LYS A 329 -34.33 -16.71 -1.74
N PRO A 330 -34.80 -17.15 -0.55
CA PRO A 330 -36.23 -17.35 -0.32
C PRO A 330 -37.05 -16.07 -0.55
N ALA A 331 -36.55 -14.92 -0.10
CA ALA A 331 -37.20 -13.63 -0.31
C ALA A 331 -37.18 -13.22 -1.79
N GLU A 332 -36.07 -13.43 -2.49
CA GLU A 332 -35.96 -13.19 -3.95
C GLU A 332 -37.01 -13.99 -4.73
N TYR A 333 -37.22 -15.27 -4.40
CA TYR A 333 -38.26 -16.08 -5.05
C TYR A 333 -39.67 -15.60 -4.72
N PHE A 334 -39.92 -15.16 -3.48
CA PHE A 334 -41.20 -14.55 -3.12
C PHE A 334 -41.43 -13.23 -3.88
N PHE A 335 -40.43 -12.37 -3.99
CA PHE A 335 -40.50 -11.13 -4.77
C PHE A 335 -40.78 -11.42 -6.24
N LEU A 336 -40.07 -12.39 -6.83
CA LEU A 336 -40.34 -12.85 -8.20
C LEU A 336 -41.77 -13.35 -8.36
N LEU A 337 -42.26 -14.18 -7.44
CA LEU A 337 -43.64 -14.68 -7.47
C LEU A 337 -44.63 -13.53 -7.51
N VAL A 338 -44.46 -12.52 -6.64
CA VAL A 338 -45.34 -11.34 -6.64
C VAL A 338 -45.22 -10.55 -7.94
N LEU A 339 -44.01 -10.29 -8.44
CA LEU A 339 -43.81 -9.59 -9.71
C LEU A 339 -44.53 -10.29 -10.87
N TYR A 340 -44.42 -11.62 -10.95
CA TYR A 340 -45.06 -12.42 -12.00
C TYR A 340 -46.58 -12.52 -11.89
N LEU A 341 -47.14 -12.35 -10.69
CA LEU A 341 -48.59 -12.32 -10.48
C LEU A 341 -49.21 -10.94 -10.75
N VAL A 342 -48.42 -9.88 -10.62
CA VAL A 342 -48.94 -8.50 -10.47
C VAL A 342 -48.54 -7.58 -11.63
N ASP A 343 -47.50 -7.92 -12.38
CA ASP A 343 -46.98 -7.17 -13.53
C ASP A 343 -47.20 -7.93 -14.85
N ILE A 344 -47.52 -7.19 -15.91
CA ILE A 344 -47.72 -7.71 -17.27
C ILE A 344 -46.37 -8.06 -17.92
N LYS A 345 -45.30 -7.31 -17.60
CA LYS A 345 -43.95 -7.52 -18.16
C LYS A 345 -42.89 -7.54 -17.04
N PRO A 346 -42.92 -8.54 -16.14
CA PRO A 346 -42.08 -8.57 -14.95
C PRO A 346 -40.58 -8.54 -15.27
N GLU A 347 -40.14 -9.32 -16.27
CA GLU A 347 -38.72 -9.36 -16.65
C GLU A 347 -38.23 -8.04 -17.25
N ASN A 348 -39.07 -7.30 -17.98
CA ASN A 348 -38.68 -5.98 -18.50
C ASN A 348 -38.52 -4.98 -17.35
N ARG A 349 -39.41 -5.01 -16.34
CA ARG A 349 -39.28 -4.14 -15.16
C ARG A 349 -38.02 -4.44 -14.38
N ILE A 350 -37.69 -5.72 -14.17
CA ILE A 350 -36.45 -6.14 -13.51
C ILE A 350 -35.23 -5.67 -14.33
N ALA A 351 -35.25 -5.88 -15.65
CA ALA A 351 -34.15 -5.51 -16.54
C ALA A 351 -33.93 -4.00 -16.64
N LEU A 352 -34.94 -3.17 -16.41
CA LEU A 352 -34.82 -1.70 -16.45
C LEU A 352 -34.25 -1.10 -15.16
N GLN A 353 -34.18 -1.86 -14.07
CA GLN A 353 -33.63 -1.34 -12.81
C GLN A 353 -32.17 -0.90 -12.98
N TYR A 354 -31.87 0.29 -12.46
CA TYR A 354 -30.55 0.92 -12.46
C TYR A 354 -29.94 1.21 -13.85
N ILE A 355 -30.74 1.11 -14.93
CA ILE A 355 -30.33 1.62 -16.25
C ILE A 355 -30.51 3.14 -16.26
N THR A 356 -29.50 3.88 -16.70
CA THR A 356 -29.65 5.30 -17.03
C THR A 356 -30.64 5.45 -18.20
N LYS A 357 -31.76 6.15 -17.99
CA LYS A 357 -32.47 6.73 -19.13
C LYS A 357 -31.50 7.69 -19.83
N PRO A 358 -31.36 7.65 -21.17
CA PRO A 358 -30.69 8.72 -21.87
C PRO A 358 -31.38 10.03 -21.48
N LYS A 359 -30.60 11.02 -21.03
CA LYS A 359 -31.06 12.41 -21.04
C LYS A 359 -31.29 12.73 -22.51
N ASN A 360 -32.56 12.83 -22.90
CA ASN A 360 -33.14 13.22 -24.20
C ASN A 360 -34.00 12.11 -24.82
N PHE A 361 -35.30 12.21 -24.58
CA PHE A 361 -36.35 12.03 -25.56
C PHE A 361 -37.36 13.15 -25.37
#